data_AF-A0AAN7Z500-F1
#
_entry.id   AF-A0AAN7Z500-F1
#
_cell.length_a   1.000
_cell.length_b   1.000
_cell.length_c   1.000
_cell.angle_alpha   90.00
_cell.angle_beta   90.00
_cell.angle_gamma   90.00
#
_symmetry.space_group_name_H-M   'P 1'
#
loop_
_entity.id
_entity.type
_entity.pdbx_description
1 polymer ?
#
loop_
_entity_poly.entity_id
_entity_poly.type
_entity_poly.pdbx_seq_one_letter_code
_entity_poly.pdbx_strand_id
1 'polypeptide(L)'
;MRLINTYTLELEDCLEVIPKYAILSHTWGNEEVTLQDWSTPETRNQLLSLLKILENEDPTYSGLTDPPSLAHTNRIEIELGVRDWRSLISPDSHLNRFGYWKILKACLLARKDGLKFLWADTNCIEKTSSAELSEAINSMYAWYRSSAVCYAYLSDVYIKDPTYEGIGDLRDDSLESFRQSRWFRRGWTLQELLAPRKVCFFSRNWTFIGTKNEMASLLEEITRVNKKYLLYAQDIRSASVAQRMAAVADRTTTRPEDIAYCLLGLFNVNMPLLYGEGGMAFVRLQEEIMKVSDDHSIFAWTWLTELTGRITNKTTSEIATMRRNGLTLVYKPNFPANRMNVLLQNR
;
A
#
# COMPACT_ATOMS: atom_id res chain seq x y z
N MET A 1 -5.52 -9.46 16.32
CA MET A 1 -5.63 -9.07 14.90
C MET A 1 -6.77 -9.85 14.28
N ARG A 2 -7.65 -9.21 13.51
CA ARG A 2 -8.74 -9.89 12.81
C ARG A 2 -8.33 -10.29 11.39
N LEU A 3 -8.72 -11.47 10.93
CA LEU A 3 -8.40 -12.01 9.61
C LEU A 3 -9.65 -12.54 8.92
N ILE A 4 -9.68 -12.48 7.59
CA ILE A 4 -10.70 -13.12 6.76
C ILE A 4 -10.24 -14.55 6.50
N ASN A 5 -11.07 -15.52 6.86
CA ASN A 5 -10.90 -16.89 6.40
C ASN A 5 -11.26 -16.95 4.91
N THR A 6 -10.28 -17.27 4.07
CA THR A 6 -10.43 -17.20 2.62
C THR A 6 -11.44 -18.22 2.11
N TYR A 7 -11.70 -19.31 2.85
CA TYR A 7 -12.65 -20.37 2.51
C TYR A 7 -14.09 -20.05 2.89
N THR A 8 -14.30 -19.54 4.10
CA THR A 8 -15.64 -19.27 4.65
C THR A 8 -16.07 -17.80 4.52
N LEU A 9 -15.13 -16.91 4.23
CA LEU A 9 -15.27 -15.45 4.26
C LEU A 9 -15.67 -14.89 5.63
N GLU A 10 -15.55 -15.69 6.68
CA GLU A 10 -15.76 -15.26 8.06
C GLU A 10 -14.57 -14.45 8.57
N LEU A 11 -14.86 -13.52 9.47
CA LEU A 11 -13.84 -12.75 10.16
C LEU A 11 -13.51 -13.46 11.47
N GLU A 12 -12.25 -13.83 11.64
CA GLU A 12 -11.74 -14.56 12.80
C GLU A 12 -10.76 -13.67 13.58
N ASP A 13 -11.00 -13.49 14.88
CA ASP A 13 -10.09 -12.76 15.76
C ASP A 13 -8.95 -13.69 16.22
N CYS A 14 -7.74 -13.43 15.73
CA CYS A 14 -6.52 -14.13 16.14
C CYS A 14 -5.82 -13.31 17.23
N LEU A 15 -6.05 -13.68 18.50
CA LEU A 15 -5.52 -12.97 19.68
C LEU A 15 -4.20 -13.54 20.18
N GLU A 16 -4.05 -14.87 20.20
CA GLU A 16 -2.89 -15.54 20.83
C GLU A 16 -1.84 -16.00 19.82
N VAL A 17 -2.28 -16.65 18.74
CA VAL A 17 -1.41 -17.17 17.69
C VAL A 17 -1.87 -16.60 16.36
N ILE A 18 -1.02 -15.78 15.74
CA ILE A 18 -1.27 -15.26 14.40
C ILE A 18 -0.88 -16.35 13.38
N PRO A 19 -1.84 -16.89 12.61
CA PRO A 19 -1.55 -17.90 11.59
C PRO A 19 -0.76 -17.28 10.43
N LYS A 20 -0.27 -18.08 9.47
CA LYS A 20 0.21 -17.53 8.20
C LYS A 20 -0.96 -16.92 7.42
N TYR A 21 -0.76 -15.72 6.87
CA TYR A 21 -1.79 -14.98 6.14
C TYR A 21 -1.20 -14.18 4.98
N ALA A 22 -2.02 -13.92 3.96
CA ALA A 22 -1.78 -12.90 2.95
C ALA A 22 -2.28 -11.54 3.44
N ILE A 23 -1.77 -10.45 2.88
CA ILE A 23 -2.24 -9.09 3.16
C ILE A 23 -2.56 -8.35 1.86
N LEU A 24 -3.69 -7.64 1.81
CA LEU A 24 -4.09 -6.83 0.66
C LEU A 24 -3.68 -5.38 0.89
N SER A 25 -2.86 -4.86 -0.02
CA SER A 25 -2.48 -3.45 -0.12
C SER A 25 -3.18 -2.82 -1.31
N HIS A 26 -3.83 -1.66 -1.12
CA HIS A 26 -4.52 -0.96 -2.20
C HIS A 26 -4.74 0.52 -1.86
N THR A 27 -5.10 1.32 -2.86
CA THR A 27 -5.56 2.71 -2.65
C THR A 27 -7.07 2.74 -2.47
N TRP A 28 -7.55 3.32 -1.38
CA TRP A 28 -8.99 3.45 -1.14
C TRP A 28 -9.69 4.29 -2.22
N GLY A 29 -10.87 3.84 -2.64
CA GLY A 29 -11.81 4.55 -3.49
C GLY A 29 -13.13 4.85 -2.78
N ASN A 30 -14.19 5.11 -3.55
CA ASN A 30 -15.51 5.47 -3.00
C ASN A 30 -16.38 4.25 -2.63
N GLU A 31 -16.00 3.05 -3.09
CA GLU A 31 -16.79 1.83 -2.96
C GLU A 31 -16.11 0.82 -2.03
N GLU A 32 -15.39 1.30 -1.01
CA GLU A 32 -14.76 0.43 -0.01
C GLU A 32 -15.80 -0.25 0.87
N VAL A 33 -15.43 -1.43 1.37
CA VAL A 33 -16.30 -2.28 2.19
C VAL A 33 -15.81 -2.25 3.62
N THR A 34 -16.70 -1.87 4.52
CA THR A 34 -16.43 -1.80 5.97
C THR A 34 -16.50 -3.18 6.63
N LEU A 35 -16.11 -3.25 7.90
CA LEU A 35 -16.32 -4.44 8.74
C LEU A 35 -17.81 -4.83 8.79
N GLN A 36 -18.69 -3.85 8.98
CA GLN A 36 -20.14 -4.04 9.11
C GLN A 36 -20.76 -4.55 7.80
N ASP A 37 -20.33 -3.99 6.68
CA ASP A 37 -20.74 -4.42 5.34
C ASP A 37 -20.39 -5.89 5.04
N TRP A 38 -19.25 -6.37 5.56
CA TRP A 38 -18.76 -7.73 5.31
C TRP A 38 -19.36 -8.77 6.28
N SER A 39 -19.75 -8.34 7.48
CA SER A 39 -20.09 -9.25 8.58
C SER A 39 -21.50 -9.85 8.49
N THR A 40 -22.38 -9.34 7.62
CA THR A 40 -23.77 -9.85 7.52
C THR A 40 -23.82 -11.26 6.90
N PRO A 41 -24.59 -12.21 7.48
CA PRO A 41 -24.72 -13.57 6.96
C PRO A 41 -25.21 -13.63 5.51
N GLU A 42 -26.15 -12.77 5.13
CA GLU A 42 -26.73 -12.69 3.80
C GLU A 42 -25.66 -12.33 2.75
N THR A 43 -24.88 -11.28 3.05
CA THR A 43 -23.76 -10.85 2.21
C THR A 43 -22.74 -11.97 2.07
N ARG A 44 -22.37 -12.62 3.18
CA ARG A 44 -21.39 -13.71 3.16
C ARG A 44 -21.83 -14.87 2.26
N ASN A 45 -23.08 -15.30 2.37
CA ASN A 45 -23.62 -16.40 1.56
C ASN A 45 -23.61 -16.07 0.06
N GLN A 46 -23.97 -14.84 -0.30
CA GLN A 46 -23.92 -14.37 -1.68
C GLN A 46 -22.48 -14.27 -2.20
N LEU A 47 -21.56 -13.73 -1.39
CA LEU A 47 -20.13 -13.65 -1.72
C LEU A 47 -19.49 -15.04 -1.88
N LEU A 48 -19.86 -16.02 -1.05
CA LEU A 48 -19.40 -17.40 -1.20
C LEU A 48 -19.88 -18.04 -2.50
N SER A 49 -21.10 -17.71 -2.94
CA SER A 49 -21.66 -18.19 -4.19
C SER A 49 -20.90 -17.60 -5.39
N LEU A 50 -20.62 -16.29 -5.34
CA LEU A 50 -19.78 -15.61 -6.32
C LEU A 50 -18.36 -16.19 -6.34
N LEU A 51 -17.75 -16.40 -5.18
CA LEU A 51 -16.39 -16.93 -5.08
C LEU A 51 -16.25 -18.30 -5.75
N LYS A 52 -17.23 -19.19 -5.59
CA LYS A 52 -17.27 -20.49 -6.28
C LYS A 52 -17.35 -20.36 -7.80
N ILE A 53 -18.14 -19.40 -8.31
CA ILE A 53 -18.23 -19.13 -9.75
C ILE A 53 -16.85 -18.72 -10.28
N LEU A 54 -16.17 -17.81 -9.56
CA LEU A 54 -14.85 -17.33 -9.96
C LEU A 54 -13.77 -18.40 -9.91
N GLU A 55 -13.84 -19.33 -8.96
CA GLU A 55 -12.92 -20.47 -8.90
C GLU A 55 -13.11 -21.38 -10.11
N ASN A 56 -14.36 -21.68 -10.48
CA ASN A 56 -14.64 -22.58 -11.60
C ASN A 56 -14.28 -21.99 -12.97
N GLU A 57 -14.31 -20.66 -13.12
CA GLU A 57 -13.94 -19.96 -14.35
C GLU A 57 -12.42 -19.79 -14.52
N ASP A 58 -11.62 -19.99 -13.48
CA ASP A 58 -10.16 -19.91 -13.56
C ASP A 58 -9.59 -21.23 -14.14
N PRO A 59 -8.92 -21.21 -15.32
CA PRO A 59 -8.38 -22.40 -15.98
C PRO A 59 -7.46 -23.24 -15.08
N THR A 60 -6.83 -22.62 -14.07
CA THR A 60 -5.93 -23.29 -13.13
C THR A 60 -6.64 -24.17 -12.10
N TYR A 61 -7.96 -24.03 -11.93
CA TYR A 61 -8.79 -24.85 -11.03
C TYR A 61 -9.59 -25.96 -11.76
N SER A 62 -9.63 -25.94 -13.10
CA SER A 62 -10.36 -26.92 -13.93
C SER A 62 -9.87 -28.37 -13.81
N GLY A 63 -8.77 -28.63 -13.09
CA GLY A 63 -8.15 -29.94 -12.92
C GLY A 63 -8.66 -30.81 -11.76
N LEU A 64 -9.78 -30.47 -11.11
CA LEU A 64 -10.27 -31.20 -9.93
C LEU A 64 -11.63 -31.91 -10.09
N THR A 65 -12.24 -31.91 -11.27
CA THR A 65 -13.41 -32.75 -11.58
C THR A 65 -13.43 -33.17 -13.04
N ASP A 66 -13.75 -34.43 -13.32
CA ASP A 66 -13.83 -35.00 -14.68
C ASP A 66 -14.67 -34.14 -15.64
N PRO A 67 -14.22 -33.91 -16.88
CA PRO A 67 -14.91 -33.01 -17.80
C PRO A 67 -16.11 -33.68 -18.47
N PRO A 68 -17.30 -33.05 -18.54
CA PRO A 68 -18.26 -33.37 -19.57
C PRO A 68 -17.79 -32.73 -20.88
N SER A 69 -17.73 -33.56 -21.92
CA SER A 69 -17.42 -33.14 -23.29
C SER A 69 -18.33 -32.00 -23.75
N LEU A 70 -17.76 -30.88 -24.19
CA LEU A 70 -18.48 -29.93 -25.04
C LEU A 70 -17.56 -29.35 -26.11
N ALA A 71 -18.12 -29.37 -27.32
CA ALA A 71 -17.50 -29.10 -28.59
C ALA A 71 -17.20 -27.61 -28.79
N HIS A 72 -16.11 -27.35 -29.54
CA HIS A 72 -15.93 -26.21 -30.45
C HIS A 72 -16.57 -24.87 -29.99
N THR A 73 -15.95 -24.20 -29.02
CA THR A 73 -16.19 -22.77 -28.79
C THR A 73 -15.12 -21.95 -29.50
N ASN A 74 -15.60 -20.98 -30.29
CA ASN A 74 -14.81 -20.14 -31.17
C ASN A 74 -13.73 -19.35 -30.43
N ARG A 75 -12.58 -19.26 -31.08
CA ARG A 75 -11.33 -18.55 -30.70
C ARG A 75 -11.44 -17.01 -30.55
N ILE A 76 -12.64 -16.49 -30.31
CA ILE A 76 -12.94 -15.06 -30.09
C ILE A 76 -13.25 -14.78 -28.60
N GLU A 77 -13.40 -15.80 -27.76
CA GLU A 77 -13.68 -15.65 -26.32
C GLU A 77 -12.43 -15.57 -25.41
N ILE A 78 -11.23 -15.39 -25.99
CA ILE A 78 -10.03 -15.02 -25.23
C ILE A 78 -9.98 -13.49 -25.11
N GLU A 79 -11.01 -12.93 -24.50
CA GLU A 79 -11.10 -11.52 -24.06
C GLU A 79 -11.27 -11.45 -22.52
N LEU A 80 -10.91 -12.52 -21.81
CA LEU A 80 -11.19 -12.70 -20.39
C LEU A 80 -10.09 -12.11 -19.50
N GLY A 81 -10.04 -10.78 -19.49
CA GLY A 81 -9.78 -9.99 -18.29
C GLY A 81 -11.01 -9.19 -17.83
N VAL A 82 -12.13 -9.28 -18.57
CA VAL A 82 -13.29 -8.38 -18.43
C VAL A 82 -14.60 -9.11 -18.73
N ARG A 83 -14.96 -10.16 -17.97
CA ARG A 83 -16.37 -10.19 -17.56
C ARG A 83 -16.46 -9.14 -16.47
N ASP A 84 -17.13 -8.03 -16.75
CA ASP A 84 -17.47 -7.07 -15.71
C ASP A 84 -18.16 -7.89 -14.61
N TRP A 85 -17.52 -8.07 -13.46
CA TRP A 85 -18.06 -8.87 -12.36
C TRP A 85 -19.45 -8.37 -11.95
N ARG A 86 -19.76 -7.11 -12.27
CA ARG A 86 -21.09 -6.52 -12.15
C ARG A 86 -22.14 -7.21 -13.02
N SER A 87 -21.78 -7.89 -14.10
CA SER A 87 -22.71 -8.72 -14.88
C SER A 87 -23.20 -9.95 -14.12
N LEU A 88 -22.48 -10.40 -13.09
CA LEU A 88 -22.87 -11.52 -12.22
C LEU A 88 -23.80 -11.10 -11.07
N ILE A 89 -24.04 -9.79 -10.92
CA ILE A 89 -24.76 -9.22 -9.78
C ILE A 89 -25.83 -8.26 -10.31
N SER A 90 -27.01 -8.24 -9.69
CA SER A 90 -28.02 -7.24 -10.07
C SER A 90 -27.46 -5.82 -9.85
N PRO A 91 -27.66 -4.87 -10.78
CA PRO A 91 -27.18 -3.49 -10.63
C PRO A 91 -27.62 -2.81 -9.32
N ASP A 92 -28.80 -3.18 -8.81
CA ASP A 92 -29.40 -2.64 -7.58
C ASP A 92 -28.93 -3.35 -6.30
N SER A 93 -28.10 -4.38 -6.43
CA SER A 93 -27.55 -5.10 -5.27
C SER A 93 -26.54 -4.24 -4.53
N HIS A 94 -26.57 -4.27 -3.19
CA HIS A 94 -25.54 -3.66 -2.35
C HIS A 94 -24.13 -4.27 -2.55
N LEU A 95 -24.06 -5.46 -3.17
CA LEU A 95 -22.81 -6.11 -3.56
C LEU A 95 -22.17 -5.50 -4.81
N ASN A 96 -22.88 -4.62 -5.53
CA ASN A 96 -22.34 -3.84 -6.65
C ASN A 96 -21.39 -2.72 -6.16
N ARG A 97 -20.50 -3.03 -5.22
CA ARG A 97 -19.41 -2.18 -4.74
C ARG A 97 -18.09 -2.86 -5.03
N PHE A 98 -17.18 -2.15 -5.71
CA PHE A 98 -15.89 -2.68 -6.13
C PHE A 98 -15.01 -3.18 -4.97
N GLY A 99 -15.21 -2.68 -3.75
CA GLY A 99 -14.51 -3.15 -2.55
C GLY A 99 -14.70 -4.66 -2.29
N TYR A 100 -15.91 -5.20 -2.49
CA TYR A 100 -16.15 -6.64 -2.30
C TYR A 100 -15.33 -7.45 -3.30
N TRP A 101 -15.33 -7.03 -4.56
CA TRP A 101 -14.60 -7.69 -5.63
C TRP A 101 -13.10 -7.75 -5.36
N LYS A 102 -12.51 -6.64 -4.91
CA LYS A 102 -11.08 -6.60 -4.61
C LYS A 102 -10.70 -7.63 -3.54
N ILE A 103 -11.50 -7.72 -2.49
CA ILE A 103 -11.23 -8.62 -1.36
C ILE A 103 -11.45 -10.07 -1.80
N LEU A 104 -12.49 -10.37 -2.58
CA LEU A 104 -12.71 -11.71 -3.13
C LEU A 104 -11.55 -12.17 -4.03
N LYS A 105 -11.06 -11.31 -4.94
CA LYS A 105 -9.91 -11.63 -5.78
C LYS A 105 -8.64 -11.85 -4.96
N ALA A 106 -8.42 -11.06 -3.91
CA ALA A 106 -7.33 -11.29 -2.97
C ALA A 106 -7.49 -12.62 -2.20
N CYS A 107 -8.71 -13.02 -1.83
CA CYS A 107 -8.97 -14.34 -1.23
C CYS A 107 -8.63 -15.48 -2.18
N LEU A 108 -8.98 -15.37 -3.47
CA LEU A 108 -8.63 -16.36 -4.49
C LEU A 108 -7.12 -16.52 -4.67
N LEU A 109 -6.39 -15.39 -4.71
CA LEU A 109 -4.93 -15.40 -4.76
C LEU A 109 -4.34 -16.05 -3.50
N ALA A 110 -4.87 -15.72 -2.32
CA ALA A 110 -4.42 -16.33 -1.07
C ALA A 110 -4.66 -17.85 -1.06
N ARG A 111 -5.83 -18.33 -1.51
CA ARG A 111 -6.11 -19.76 -1.66
C ARG A 111 -5.12 -20.43 -2.62
N LYS A 112 -4.82 -19.80 -3.76
CA LYS A 112 -3.84 -20.30 -4.74
C LYS A 112 -2.43 -20.41 -4.14
N ASP A 113 -2.06 -19.48 -3.27
CA ASP A 113 -0.79 -19.51 -2.52
C ASP A 113 -0.84 -20.43 -1.27
N GLY A 114 -1.93 -21.17 -1.05
CA GLY A 114 -2.10 -22.09 0.09
C GLY A 114 -2.35 -21.39 1.43
N LEU A 115 -2.82 -20.14 1.41
CA LEU A 115 -3.07 -19.32 2.59
C LEU A 115 -4.56 -19.28 2.92
N LYS A 116 -4.89 -19.84 4.10
CA LYS A 116 -6.26 -19.84 4.67
C LYS A 116 -6.73 -18.45 5.09
N PHE A 117 -5.82 -17.52 5.35
CA PHE A 117 -6.17 -16.22 5.91
C PHE A 117 -5.69 -15.05 5.05
N LEU A 118 -6.53 -14.02 4.97
CA LEU A 118 -6.24 -12.74 4.33
C LEU A 118 -6.51 -11.61 5.33
N TRP A 119 -5.65 -10.59 5.35
CA TRP A 119 -5.93 -9.33 6.02
C TRP A 119 -6.18 -8.21 5.00
N ALA A 120 -7.18 -7.38 5.24
CA ALA A 120 -7.43 -6.14 4.51
C ALA A 120 -7.88 -5.05 5.48
N ASP A 121 -7.27 -3.87 5.41
CA ASP A 121 -7.48 -2.77 6.35
C ASP A 121 -8.94 -2.26 6.35
N THR A 122 -9.61 -2.30 5.20
CA THR A 122 -10.98 -1.80 5.00
C THR A 122 -12.03 -2.57 5.81
N ASN A 123 -11.88 -3.88 5.98
CA ASN A 123 -12.86 -4.72 6.68
C ASN A 123 -12.28 -5.56 7.83
N CYS A 124 -10.96 -5.56 8.08
CA CYS A 124 -10.37 -6.23 9.26
C CYS A 124 -10.19 -5.30 10.46
N ILE A 125 -10.33 -3.98 10.27
CA ILE A 125 -10.22 -2.97 11.34
C ILE A 125 -11.59 -2.35 11.61
N GLU A 126 -12.04 -2.38 12.86
CA GLU A 126 -13.19 -1.61 13.34
C GLU A 126 -12.82 -0.13 13.45
N LYS A 127 -13.19 0.65 12.44
CA LYS A 127 -12.83 2.07 12.36
C LYS A 127 -13.69 2.95 13.26
N THR A 128 -14.82 2.43 13.76
CA THR A 128 -15.68 3.16 14.70
C THR A 128 -15.16 3.08 16.13
N SER A 129 -14.30 2.10 16.44
CA SER A 129 -13.62 1.96 17.72
C SER A 129 -12.29 2.71 17.68
N SER A 130 -12.21 3.84 18.37
CA SER A 130 -10.96 4.62 18.45
C SER A 130 -9.81 3.83 19.10
N ALA A 131 -10.14 2.94 20.05
CA ALA A 131 -9.18 2.05 20.67
C ALA A 131 -8.60 1.03 19.68
N GLU A 132 -9.47 0.32 18.95
CA GLU A 132 -9.03 -0.68 17.96
C GLU A 132 -8.29 0.00 16.79
N LEU A 133 -8.77 1.15 16.31
CA LEU A 133 -8.11 1.91 15.27
C LEU A 133 -6.70 2.36 15.68
N SER A 134 -6.54 2.82 16.92
CA SER A 134 -5.23 3.22 17.47
C SER A 134 -4.27 2.02 17.57
N GLU A 135 -4.75 0.90 18.10
CA GLU A 135 -3.96 -0.34 18.16
C GLU A 135 -3.55 -0.81 16.77
N ALA A 136 -4.49 -0.78 15.81
CA ALA A 136 -4.26 -1.22 14.45
C ALA A 136 -3.23 -0.37 13.71
N ILE A 137 -3.30 0.95 13.81
CA ILE A 137 -2.32 1.85 13.17
C ILE A 137 -0.93 1.68 13.76
N ASN A 138 -0.80 1.57 15.09
CA ASN A 138 0.49 1.32 15.73
C ASN A 138 1.05 -0.08 15.39
N SER A 139 0.19 -1.04 15.06
CA SER A 139 0.58 -2.43 14.73
C SER A 139 0.74 -2.69 13.23
N MET A 140 0.27 -1.79 12.37
CA MET A 140 0.09 -2.03 10.93
C MET A 140 1.40 -2.47 10.25
N TYR A 141 2.52 -1.80 10.56
CA TYR A 141 3.82 -2.18 10.00
C TYR A 141 4.23 -3.61 10.40
N ALA A 142 3.99 -4.00 11.65
CA ALA A 142 4.30 -5.35 12.12
C ALA A 142 3.41 -6.40 11.43
N TRP A 143 2.15 -6.07 11.16
CA TRP A 143 1.23 -6.94 10.40
C TRP A 143 1.71 -7.11 8.96
N TYR A 144 1.99 -6.02 8.23
CA TYR A 144 2.58 -6.10 6.90
C TYR A 144 3.88 -6.91 6.88
N ARG A 145 4.75 -6.71 7.88
CA ARG A 145 6.01 -7.45 8.00
C ARG A 145 5.85 -8.94 8.24
N SER A 146 4.84 -9.33 9.00
CA SER A 146 4.59 -10.73 9.36
C SER A 146 3.76 -11.49 8.32
N SER A 147 3.17 -10.79 7.35
CA SER A 147 2.46 -11.41 6.24
C SER A 147 3.36 -12.34 5.42
N ALA A 148 2.79 -13.44 4.92
CA ALA A 148 3.49 -14.35 4.02
C ALA A 148 3.68 -13.73 2.63
N VAL A 149 2.71 -12.93 2.18
CA VAL A 149 2.72 -12.20 0.91
C VAL A 149 1.81 -10.98 1.02
N CYS A 150 2.23 -9.88 0.41
CA CYS A 150 1.42 -8.69 0.19
C CYS A 150 0.98 -8.64 -1.27
N TYR A 151 -0.33 -8.62 -1.51
CA TYR A 151 -0.91 -8.37 -2.82
C TYR A 151 -1.17 -6.87 -2.97
N ALA A 152 -0.34 -6.18 -3.75
CA ALA A 152 -0.50 -4.76 -4.05
C ALA A 152 -1.38 -4.61 -5.29
N TYR A 153 -2.63 -4.21 -5.09
CA TYR A 153 -3.60 -3.99 -6.16
C TYR A 153 -3.60 -2.52 -6.62
N LEU A 154 -3.21 -2.30 -7.87
CA LEU A 154 -3.06 -0.97 -8.48
C LEU A 154 -4.25 -0.69 -9.40
N SER A 155 -5.26 -0.03 -8.83
CA SER A 155 -6.53 0.26 -9.52
C SER A 155 -6.40 1.19 -10.74
N ASP A 156 -5.26 1.83 -10.95
CA ASP A 156 -4.99 2.80 -12.01
C ASP A 156 -3.93 2.32 -13.02
N VAL A 157 -3.47 1.07 -12.90
CA VAL A 157 -2.55 0.46 -13.86
C VAL A 157 -3.33 -0.47 -14.79
N TYR A 158 -3.13 -0.31 -16.09
CA TYR A 158 -3.78 -1.13 -17.10
C TYR A 158 -2.74 -1.92 -17.90
N ILE A 159 -2.95 -3.24 -17.97
CA ILE A 159 -2.16 -4.15 -18.78
C ILE A 159 -3.06 -4.60 -19.94
N LYS A 160 -2.67 -4.20 -21.17
CA LYS A 160 -3.44 -4.45 -22.40
C LYS A 160 -3.51 -5.94 -22.75
N ASP A 161 -2.42 -6.66 -22.55
CA ASP A 161 -2.32 -8.08 -22.89
C ASP A 161 -2.57 -8.96 -21.65
N PRO A 162 -3.71 -9.67 -21.56
CA PRO A 162 -4.00 -10.57 -20.45
C PRO A 162 -3.10 -11.82 -20.42
N THR A 163 -2.38 -12.13 -21.51
CA THR A 163 -1.40 -13.23 -21.56
C THR A 163 -0.01 -12.82 -21.05
N TYR A 164 0.14 -11.61 -20.53
CA TYR A 164 1.37 -11.11 -19.94
C TYR A 164 1.83 -11.99 -18.75
N GLU A 165 2.94 -12.70 -18.93
CA GLU A 165 3.52 -13.62 -17.92
C GLU A 165 4.59 -12.97 -17.03
N GLY A 166 4.39 -11.72 -16.58
CA GLY A 166 5.05 -11.19 -15.38
C GLY A 166 6.58 -11.00 -15.38
N ILE A 167 7.30 -11.36 -16.44
CA ILE A 167 8.77 -11.41 -16.43
C ILE A 167 9.34 -10.25 -17.26
N GLY A 168 9.58 -9.13 -16.59
CA GLY A 168 10.64 -8.16 -16.93
C GLY A 168 10.36 -7.13 -18.04
N ASP A 169 9.26 -7.23 -18.77
CA ASP A 169 9.05 -6.43 -19.99
C ASP A 169 7.71 -5.68 -19.94
N LEU A 170 7.46 -4.92 -18.87
CA LEU A 170 6.41 -3.89 -18.92
C LEU A 170 6.76 -2.94 -20.08
N ARG A 171 5.98 -2.97 -21.17
CA ARG A 171 6.21 -2.15 -22.37
C ARG A 171 5.43 -0.85 -22.32
N ASP A 172 6.03 0.19 -22.90
CA ASP A 172 5.45 1.49 -23.25
C ASP A 172 4.39 2.00 -22.23
N ASP A 173 3.12 2.06 -22.64
CA ASP A 173 2.02 2.62 -21.85
C ASP A 173 1.80 1.93 -20.50
N SER A 174 1.99 0.61 -20.44
CA SER A 174 1.78 -0.17 -19.21
C SER A 174 2.86 0.16 -18.17
N LEU A 175 4.11 0.30 -18.61
CA LEU A 175 5.20 0.76 -17.75
C LEU A 175 4.94 2.18 -17.24
N GLU A 176 4.49 3.08 -18.11
CA GLU A 176 4.22 4.46 -17.72
C GLU A 176 3.06 4.55 -16.73
N SER A 177 1.96 3.82 -16.96
CA SER A 177 0.83 3.77 -16.01
C SER A 177 1.26 3.22 -14.65
N PHE A 178 2.16 2.22 -14.62
CA PHE A 178 2.75 1.71 -13.38
C PHE A 178 3.56 2.79 -12.66
N ARG A 179 4.47 3.48 -13.36
CA ARG A 179 5.28 4.58 -12.79
C ARG A 179 4.42 5.70 -12.20
N GLN A 180 3.31 6.00 -12.85
CA GLN A 180 2.38 7.07 -12.44
C GLN A 180 1.33 6.63 -11.42
N SER A 181 1.25 5.35 -11.07
CA SER A 181 0.23 4.84 -10.17
C SER A 181 0.20 5.63 -8.86
N ARG A 182 -1.01 6.02 -8.46
CA ARG A 182 -1.29 6.68 -7.18
C ARG A 182 -0.85 5.83 -6.00
N TRP A 183 -0.74 4.51 -6.17
CA TRP A 183 -0.23 3.62 -5.12
C TRP A 183 1.16 4.07 -4.66
N PHE A 184 2.06 4.52 -5.54
CA PHE A 184 3.38 5.04 -5.14
C PHE A 184 3.36 6.43 -4.49
N ARG A 185 2.21 7.12 -4.56
CA ARG A 185 2.02 8.48 -4.04
C ARG A 185 1.23 8.53 -2.73
N ARG A 186 0.61 7.43 -2.27
CA ARG A 186 -0.11 7.40 -0.99
C ARG A 186 0.86 7.24 0.18
N GLY A 187 0.60 7.88 1.32
CA GLY A 187 1.46 7.78 2.51
C GLY A 187 1.59 6.34 3.03
N TRP A 188 0.45 5.72 3.34
CA TRP A 188 0.35 4.37 3.92
C TRP A 188 1.05 3.29 3.07
N THR A 189 0.95 3.33 1.75
CA THR A 189 1.55 2.32 0.87
C THR A 189 3.09 2.27 0.94
N LEU A 190 3.75 3.24 1.57
CA LEU A 190 5.20 3.19 1.79
C LEU A 190 5.56 2.04 2.74
N GLN A 191 4.85 1.92 3.86
CA GLN A 191 5.07 0.80 4.77
C GLN A 191 4.56 -0.52 4.16
N GLU A 192 3.53 -0.48 3.34
CA GLU A 192 2.99 -1.66 2.64
C GLU A 192 3.98 -2.18 1.57
N LEU A 193 4.84 -1.32 1.03
CA LEU A 193 5.96 -1.69 0.16
C LEU A 193 7.14 -2.26 0.96
N LEU A 194 7.51 -1.58 2.04
CA LEU A 194 8.76 -1.81 2.77
C LEU A 194 8.67 -2.95 3.77
N ALA A 195 7.57 -3.04 4.53
CA ALA A 195 7.43 -3.98 5.63
C ALA A 195 7.29 -5.44 5.19
N PRO A 196 6.50 -5.82 4.17
CA PRO A 196 6.42 -7.21 3.75
C PRO A 196 7.71 -7.66 3.05
N ARG A 197 8.15 -8.90 3.27
CA ARG A 197 9.28 -9.47 2.53
C ARG A 197 8.92 -9.75 1.06
N LYS A 198 7.71 -10.25 0.81
CA LYS A 198 7.18 -10.56 -0.52
C LYS A 198 6.04 -9.61 -0.85
N VAL A 199 6.14 -8.88 -1.96
CA VAL A 199 5.06 -8.05 -2.51
C VAL A 199 4.87 -8.46 -3.98
N CYS A 200 3.62 -8.74 -4.36
CA CYS A 200 3.21 -9.04 -5.73
C CYS A 200 2.30 -7.92 -6.22
N PHE A 201 2.63 -7.31 -7.35
CA PHE A 201 1.85 -6.23 -7.93
C PHE A 201 0.83 -6.77 -8.92
N PHE A 202 -0.40 -6.24 -8.84
CA PHE A 202 -1.51 -6.59 -9.73
C PHE A 202 -2.12 -5.34 -10.31
N SER A 203 -2.46 -5.38 -11.60
CA SER A 203 -3.13 -4.30 -12.32
C SER A 203 -4.62 -4.20 -11.99
N ARG A 204 -5.31 -3.21 -12.58
CA ARG A 204 -6.77 -3.03 -12.48
C ARG A 204 -7.58 -4.28 -12.84
N ASN A 205 -7.10 -5.06 -13.81
CA ASN A 205 -7.71 -6.31 -14.25
C ASN A 205 -7.17 -7.55 -13.53
N TRP A 206 -6.49 -7.38 -12.39
CA TRP A 206 -5.87 -8.47 -11.61
C TRP A 206 -4.82 -9.28 -12.40
N THR A 207 -4.24 -8.70 -13.46
CA THR A 207 -3.09 -9.28 -14.15
C THR A 207 -1.86 -9.11 -13.27
N PHE A 208 -1.11 -10.20 -13.10
CA PHE A 208 0.15 -10.17 -12.36
C PHE A 208 1.18 -9.34 -13.13
N ILE A 209 1.73 -8.31 -12.47
CA ILE A 209 2.69 -7.39 -13.07
C ILE A 209 4.13 -7.86 -12.82
N GLY A 210 4.39 -8.34 -11.61
CA GLY A 210 5.72 -8.70 -11.13
C GLY A 210 5.81 -8.63 -9.60
N THR A 211 6.93 -9.07 -9.05
CA THR A 211 7.24 -8.98 -7.62
C THR A 211 8.14 -7.78 -7.30
N LYS A 212 8.13 -7.34 -6.03
CA LYS A 212 9.07 -6.32 -5.54
C LYS A 212 10.53 -6.69 -5.80
N ASN A 213 10.88 -7.97 -5.76
CA ASN A 213 12.26 -8.41 -6.00
C ASN A 213 12.66 -8.23 -7.48
N GLU A 214 11.80 -8.66 -8.40
CA GLU A 214 12.02 -8.52 -9.85
C GLU A 214 12.04 -7.05 -10.28
N MET A 215 11.21 -6.22 -9.63
CA MET A 215 11.01 -4.82 -10.00
C MET A 215 11.88 -3.84 -9.20
N ALA A 216 12.84 -4.31 -8.41
CA ALA A 216 13.55 -3.48 -7.43
C ALA A 216 14.24 -2.25 -8.02
N SER A 217 14.85 -2.35 -9.22
CA SER A 217 15.48 -1.20 -9.90
C SER A 217 14.46 -0.13 -10.31
N LEU A 218 13.33 -0.55 -10.87
CA LEU A 218 12.23 0.34 -11.25
C LEU A 218 11.59 1.00 -10.01
N LEU A 219 11.41 0.22 -8.94
CA LEU A 219 10.88 0.71 -7.68
C LEU A 219 11.82 1.70 -6.99
N GLU A 220 13.13 1.49 -7.07
CA GLU A 220 14.13 2.47 -6.58
C GLU A 220 14.01 3.80 -7.33
N GLU A 221 13.80 3.77 -8.65
CA GLU A 221 13.60 4.97 -9.45
C GLU A 221 12.30 5.71 -9.06
N ILE A 222 11.18 4.99 -8.97
CA ILE A 222 9.86 5.56 -8.66
C ILE A 222 9.81 6.11 -7.23
N THR A 223 10.30 5.33 -6.26
CA THR A 223 10.11 5.62 -4.82
C THR A 223 11.29 6.33 -4.18
N ARG A 224 12.45 6.34 -4.84
CA ARG A 224 13.73 6.83 -4.31
C ARG A 224 14.22 6.07 -3.08
N VAL A 225 13.63 4.90 -2.80
CA VAL A 225 14.08 3.98 -1.76
C VAL A 225 15.15 3.08 -2.35
N ASN A 226 16.35 3.08 -1.76
CA ASN A 226 17.43 2.28 -2.29
C ASN A 226 17.07 0.79 -2.34
N LYS A 227 17.42 0.12 -3.44
CA LYS A 227 17.10 -1.30 -3.66
C LYS A 227 17.56 -2.23 -2.54
N LYS A 228 18.62 -1.90 -1.81
CA LYS A 228 19.09 -2.71 -0.67
C LYS A 228 18.04 -2.85 0.43
N TYR A 229 17.18 -1.84 0.60
CA TYR A 229 16.07 -1.89 1.56
C TYR A 229 14.85 -2.60 0.98
N LEU A 230 14.56 -2.40 -0.32
CA LEU A 230 13.46 -3.08 -1.01
C LEU A 230 13.65 -4.61 -1.03
N LEU A 231 14.88 -5.05 -1.28
CA LEU A 231 15.31 -6.44 -1.36
C LEU A 231 15.62 -7.09 0.00
N TYR A 232 15.39 -6.39 1.12
CA TYR A 232 15.71 -6.90 2.46
C TYR A 232 17.19 -7.24 2.71
N ALA A 233 18.11 -6.76 1.86
CA ALA A 233 19.55 -6.88 2.11
C ALA A 233 19.97 -6.06 3.35
N GLN A 234 19.25 -4.97 3.62
CA GLN A 234 19.29 -4.23 4.89
C GLN A 234 17.86 -3.89 5.31
N ASP A 235 17.61 -3.84 6.63
CA ASP A 235 16.35 -3.35 7.17
C ASP A 235 16.28 -1.82 6.97
N ILE A 236 15.17 -1.28 6.47
CA ILE A 236 15.01 0.17 6.25
C ILE A 236 15.21 0.99 7.54
N ARG A 237 15.02 0.38 8.72
CA ARG A 237 15.27 1.04 10.01
C ARG A 237 16.75 1.32 10.27
N SER A 238 17.66 0.70 9.52
CA SER A 238 19.09 1.05 9.53
C SER A 238 19.43 2.25 8.64
N ALA A 239 18.47 2.74 7.85
CA ALA A 239 18.63 3.96 7.08
C ALA A 239 18.55 5.18 8.00
N SER A 240 19.24 6.26 7.62
CA SER A 240 19.16 7.50 8.39
C SER A 240 17.74 8.05 8.42
N VAL A 241 17.41 8.84 9.45
CA VAL A 241 16.14 9.53 9.57
C VAL A 241 15.87 10.36 8.31
N ALA A 242 16.86 11.08 7.80
CA ALA A 242 16.72 11.82 6.54
C ALA A 242 16.38 10.93 5.34
N GLN A 243 16.98 9.75 5.22
CA GLN A 243 16.66 8.81 4.13
C GLN A 243 15.23 8.28 4.23
N ARG A 244 14.78 7.93 5.45
CA ARG A 244 13.40 7.49 5.69
C ARG A 244 12.40 8.61 5.42
N MET A 245 12.69 9.84 5.86
CA MET A 245 11.88 11.02 5.55
C MET A 245 11.86 11.35 4.05
N ALA A 246 12.97 11.13 3.34
CA ALA A 246 13.04 11.36 1.90
C ALA A 246 12.11 10.43 1.11
N ALA A 247 11.84 9.22 1.61
CA ALA A 247 10.96 8.23 0.97
C ALA A 247 9.47 8.58 1.04
N VAL A 248 9.07 9.45 1.99
CA VAL A 248 7.70 9.97 2.11
C VAL A 248 7.50 11.34 1.46
N ALA A 249 8.59 11.99 1.05
CA ALA A 249 8.55 13.38 0.62
C ALA A 249 7.64 13.67 -0.58
N ASP A 250 7.41 12.71 -1.47
CA ASP A 250 6.54 12.88 -2.64
C ASP A 250 5.17 12.19 -2.46
N ARG A 251 4.82 11.82 -1.23
CA ARG A 251 3.58 11.12 -0.88
C ARG A 251 2.54 12.05 -0.27
N THR A 252 1.28 11.66 -0.35
CA THR A 252 0.12 12.41 0.14
C THR A 252 -0.81 11.52 0.95
N THR A 253 -1.53 12.14 1.87
CA THR A 253 -2.54 11.51 2.72
C THR A 253 -3.84 12.32 2.63
N THR A 254 -4.97 11.67 2.92
CA THR A 254 -6.27 12.34 2.89
C THR A 254 -6.43 13.26 4.09
N ARG A 255 -6.11 12.76 5.29
CA ARG A 255 -6.02 13.59 6.51
C ARG A 255 -4.59 14.10 6.68
N PRO A 256 -4.40 15.37 7.12
CA PRO A 256 -3.07 15.93 7.29
C PRO A 256 -2.25 15.18 8.33
N GLU A 257 -2.87 14.69 9.41
CA GLU A 257 -2.20 13.95 10.49
C GLU A 257 -1.67 12.59 10.04
N ASP A 258 -2.33 11.97 9.06
CA ASP A 258 -1.95 10.64 8.58
C ASP A 258 -0.54 10.62 7.96
N ILE A 259 0.01 11.77 7.54
CA ILE A 259 1.40 11.83 7.05
C ILE A 259 2.39 11.46 8.15
N ALA A 260 2.04 11.69 9.42
CA ALA A 260 2.81 11.28 10.57
C ALA A 260 2.48 9.84 10.96
N TYR A 261 1.19 9.49 11.02
CA TYR A 261 0.75 8.17 11.46
C TYR A 261 1.19 7.04 10.52
N CYS A 262 1.29 7.29 9.22
CA CYS A 262 1.79 6.30 8.26
C CYS A 262 3.29 6.01 8.39
N LEU A 263 4.01 6.73 9.25
CA LEU A 263 5.45 6.61 9.46
C LEU A 263 5.82 5.96 10.79
N LEU A 264 4.86 5.72 11.70
CA LEU A 264 5.11 5.19 13.05
C LEU A 264 5.95 3.91 13.00
N GLY A 265 5.52 2.92 12.22
CA GLY A 265 6.25 1.67 12.09
C GLY A 265 7.59 1.78 11.35
N LEU A 266 7.72 2.72 10.40
CA LEU A 266 8.98 2.98 9.69
C LEU A 266 10.04 3.57 10.63
N PHE A 267 9.60 4.37 11.60
CA PHE A 267 10.46 4.95 12.64
C PHE A 267 10.54 4.12 13.91
N ASN A 268 9.73 3.06 14.02
CA ASN A 268 9.64 2.21 15.20
C ASN A 268 9.31 3.02 16.47
N VAL A 269 8.30 3.89 16.35
CA VAL A 269 7.78 4.74 17.42
C VAL A 269 6.28 4.54 17.56
N ASN A 270 5.76 4.78 18.76
CA ASN A 270 4.33 4.71 19.06
C ASN A 270 3.87 6.05 19.64
N MET A 271 2.69 6.51 19.26
CA MET A 271 2.08 7.72 19.83
C MET A 271 0.54 7.67 19.74
N PRO A 272 -0.18 8.36 20.64
CA PRO A 272 -1.63 8.50 20.54
C PRO A 272 -2.08 9.16 19.24
N LEU A 273 -3.12 8.60 18.60
CA LEU A 273 -3.74 9.19 17.42
C LEU A 273 -4.75 10.27 17.84
N LEU A 274 -4.46 11.51 17.51
CA LEU A 274 -5.31 12.67 17.76
C LEU A 274 -5.78 13.24 16.41
N TYR A 275 -6.87 12.69 15.86
CA TYR A 275 -7.46 13.24 14.64
C TYR A 275 -8.04 14.64 14.88
N GLY A 276 -7.63 15.61 14.06
CA GLY A 276 -7.95 17.04 14.22
C GLY A 276 -6.74 17.89 14.67
N GLU A 277 -5.60 17.29 15.00
CA GLU A 277 -4.39 18.04 15.39
C GLU A 277 -3.61 18.65 14.21
N GLY A 278 -3.97 18.30 12.97
CA GLY A 278 -3.34 18.82 11.76
C GLY A 278 -1.85 18.51 11.66
N GLY A 279 -1.06 19.52 11.28
CA GLY A 279 0.39 19.39 11.15
C GLY A 279 1.13 19.08 12.46
N MET A 280 0.50 19.28 13.62
CA MET A 280 1.10 18.99 14.92
C MET A 280 1.41 17.50 15.12
N ALA A 281 0.68 16.62 14.44
CA ALA A 281 0.98 15.18 14.43
C ALA A 281 2.41 14.90 13.97
N PHE A 282 2.91 15.67 12.98
CA PHE A 282 4.26 15.50 12.45
C PHE A 282 5.33 16.02 13.40
N VAL A 283 5.05 17.10 14.14
CA VAL A 283 5.93 17.59 15.21
C VAL A 283 6.07 16.54 16.30
N ARG A 284 4.96 15.97 16.77
CA ARG A 284 4.96 14.89 17.76
C ARG A 284 5.70 13.65 17.25
N LEU A 285 5.55 13.29 15.97
CA LEU A 285 6.35 12.22 15.37
C LEU A 285 7.86 12.51 15.49
N GLN A 286 8.29 13.75 15.19
CA GLN A 286 9.71 14.12 15.33
C GLN A 286 10.17 14.01 16.79
N GLU A 287 9.35 14.46 17.75
CA GLU A 287 9.64 14.34 19.19
C GLU A 287 9.79 12.86 19.60
N GLU A 288 8.90 11.97 19.16
CA GLU A 288 9.02 10.54 19.44
C GLU A 288 10.27 9.91 18.81
N ILE A 289 10.64 10.33 17.59
CA ILE A 289 11.88 9.87 16.95
C ILE A 289 13.10 10.31 17.77
N MET A 290 13.14 11.57 18.22
CA MET A 290 14.26 12.11 19.00
C MET A 290 14.45 11.42 20.35
N LYS A 291 13.39 10.85 20.94
CA LYS A 291 13.50 10.08 22.19
C LYS A 291 14.26 8.76 22.03
N VAL A 292 14.30 8.21 20.81
CA VAL A 292 14.82 6.86 20.54
C VAL A 292 15.96 6.81 19.53
N SER A 293 16.43 7.97 19.04
CA SER A 293 17.40 8.06 17.97
C SER A 293 18.34 9.27 18.13
N ASP A 294 19.64 9.00 18.13
CA ASP A 294 20.71 10.02 18.11
C ASP A 294 21.07 10.49 16.68
N ASP A 295 20.32 10.04 15.68
CA ASP A 295 20.54 10.45 14.29
C ASP A 295 20.13 11.91 14.05
N HIS A 296 21.13 12.79 14.10
CA HIS A 296 20.99 14.22 13.85
C HIS A 296 20.48 14.57 12.44
N SER A 297 20.42 13.62 11.51
CA SER A 297 19.81 13.85 10.19
C SER A 297 18.30 14.12 10.25
N ILE A 298 17.65 13.95 11.41
CA ILE A 298 16.30 14.49 11.66
C ILE A 298 16.20 16.00 11.41
N PHE A 299 17.31 16.74 11.56
CA PHE A 299 17.40 18.17 11.25
C PHE A 299 17.88 18.46 9.83
N ALA A 300 18.23 17.42 9.05
CA ALA A 300 18.77 17.56 7.69
C ALA A 300 17.66 17.67 6.62
N TRP A 301 16.65 18.49 6.89
CA TRP A 301 15.67 18.92 5.91
C TRP A 301 15.89 20.40 5.61
N THR A 302 15.84 20.77 4.34
CA THR A 302 16.09 22.15 3.91
C THR A 302 15.00 23.08 4.42
N TRP A 303 15.38 23.92 5.35
CA TRP A 303 14.71 25.16 5.71
C TRP A 303 15.37 26.29 4.90
N LEU A 304 15.12 26.35 3.58
CA LEU A 304 15.38 27.57 2.80
C LEU A 304 14.02 28.26 2.72
N THR A 305 13.76 29.38 3.43
CA THR A 305 14.32 30.70 3.08
C THR A 305 14.37 31.77 4.19
N GLU A 306 14.25 31.48 5.50
CA GLU A 306 14.44 32.57 6.52
C GLU A 306 15.55 32.33 7.55
N LEU A 307 16.27 31.20 7.53
CA LEU A 307 17.24 30.93 8.60
C LEU A 307 18.56 31.73 8.52
N THR A 308 18.75 32.60 7.53
CA THR A 308 19.69 33.74 7.63
C THR A 308 19.19 34.97 6.87
N GLY A 309 17.98 35.45 7.16
CA GLY A 309 17.56 36.84 6.84
C GLY A 309 18.38 37.93 7.55
N ARG A 310 19.56 37.59 8.10
CA ARG A 310 20.60 38.49 8.58
C ARG A 310 21.99 37.98 8.19
N ILE A 311 22.28 37.85 6.89
CA ILE A 311 23.66 38.04 6.43
C ILE A 311 23.62 39.01 5.26
N THR A 312 23.96 40.23 5.63
CA THR A 312 24.28 41.40 4.81
C THR A 312 25.14 41.07 3.60
N ASN A 313 24.79 41.65 2.45
CA ASN A 313 25.67 42.15 1.41
C ASN A 313 27.06 41.48 1.33
N LYS A 314 27.19 40.35 0.62
CA LYS A 314 28.45 39.97 -0.06
C LYS A 314 28.21 38.90 -1.13
N THR A 315 29.04 38.98 -2.15
CA THR A 315 28.90 38.48 -3.52
C THR A 315 28.90 36.96 -3.68
N THR A 316 28.08 36.52 -4.63
CA THR A 316 27.61 35.17 -4.97
C THR A 316 28.67 34.12 -5.36
N SER A 317 29.98 34.41 -5.32
CA SER A 317 31.02 33.49 -5.82
C SER A 317 31.62 32.55 -4.76
N GLU A 318 31.52 32.87 -3.46
CA GLU A 318 32.15 32.06 -2.40
C GLU A 318 31.29 30.87 -1.92
N ILE A 319 29.96 30.95 -2.07
CA ILE A 319 29.03 29.85 -1.75
C ILE A 319 29.25 28.64 -2.69
N ALA A 320 29.74 28.89 -3.91
CA ALA A 320 29.98 27.86 -4.92
C ALA A 320 31.12 26.88 -4.57
N THR A 321 31.95 27.17 -3.57
CA THR A 321 33.18 26.40 -3.31
C THR A 321 33.12 25.55 -2.03
N MET A 322 32.15 25.77 -1.14
CA MET A 322 32.18 25.21 0.23
C MET A 322 31.48 23.86 0.48
N ARG A 323 30.87 23.17 -0.49
CA ARG A 323 30.33 21.80 -0.23
C ARG A 323 30.65 20.78 -1.31
N ARG A 324 31.93 20.73 -1.71
CA ARG A 324 32.53 19.52 -2.29
C ARG A 324 32.60 18.44 -1.19
N ASN A 325 31.54 17.64 -1.08
CA ASN A 325 31.48 16.25 -0.59
C ASN A 325 30.11 15.97 0.06
N GLY A 326 29.12 15.63 -0.78
CA GLY A 326 28.25 14.51 -0.46
C GLY A 326 26.84 14.75 0.09
N LEU A 327 26.35 15.98 0.27
CA LEU A 327 24.94 16.22 0.62
C LEU A 327 24.42 17.51 -0.04
N THR A 328 24.09 17.43 -1.34
CA THR A 328 23.19 18.40 -1.97
C THR A 328 21.79 18.08 -1.46
N LEU A 329 21.37 18.72 -0.36
CA LEU A 329 19.99 18.64 0.09
C LEU A 329 19.14 19.40 -0.93
N VAL A 330 18.54 18.67 -1.87
CA VAL A 330 17.60 19.22 -2.83
C VAL A 330 16.36 19.69 -2.07
N TYR A 331 16.00 20.97 -2.21
CA TYR A 331 14.76 21.49 -1.68
C TYR A 331 13.59 20.70 -2.29
N LYS A 332 12.81 20.03 -1.43
CA LYS A 332 11.64 19.27 -1.83
C LYS A 332 10.38 20.06 -1.43
N PRO A 333 9.64 20.67 -2.37
CA PRO A 333 8.45 21.45 -2.04
C PRO A 333 7.37 20.60 -1.34
N ASN A 334 7.36 19.29 -1.59
CA ASN A 334 6.42 18.35 -0.99
C ASN A 334 6.89 17.72 0.33
N PHE A 335 8.09 18.06 0.82
CA PHE A 335 8.62 17.47 2.05
C PHE A 335 7.65 17.69 3.22
N PRO A 336 7.40 16.69 4.09
CA PRO A 336 6.33 16.80 5.09
C PRO A 336 6.48 18.01 6.01
N ALA A 337 7.71 18.33 6.41
CA ALA A 337 7.98 19.49 7.24
C ALA A 337 7.78 20.84 6.50
N ASN A 338 7.94 20.89 5.17
CA ASN A 338 7.67 22.09 4.37
C ASN A 338 6.16 22.32 4.18
N ARG A 339 5.35 21.26 4.22
CA ARG A 339 3.88 21.36 4.25
C ARG A 339 3.36 21.89 5.59
N MET A 340 4.16 21.80 6.65
CA MET A 340 3.78 22.25 7.98
C MET A 340 3.51 23.76 8.02
N ASN A 341 4.29 24.59 7.31
CA ASN A 341 4.05 26.04 7.24
C ASN A 341 2.68 26.38 6.63
N VAL A 342 2.27 25.68 5.57
CA VAL A 342 0.94 25.86 4.96
C VAL A 342 -0.17 25.38 5.90
N LEU A 343 0.07 24.31 6.66
CA LEU A 343 -0.90 23.78 7.63
C LEU A 343 -1.02 24.65 8.89
N LEU A 344 0.05 25.33 9.31
CA LEU A 344 0.07 26.22 10.48
C LEU A 344 -0.48 27.62 10.17
N GLN A 345 -0.52 28.03 8.89
CA GLN A 345 -1.10 29.31 8.45
C GLN A 345 -2.65 29.32 8.42
N ASN A 346 -3.30 28.16 8.51
CA ASN A 346 -4.76 28.04 8.53
C ASN A 346 -5.35 28.04 9.96
N ARG A 347 -4.69 28.72 10.91
CA ARG A 347 -5.19 28.95 12.28
C ARG A 347 -5.59 30.40 12.49
#